data_AF-A0A090MID5-F1
#
_entry.id   AF-A0A090MID5-F1
#
_cell.length_a   1.000
_cell.length_b   1.000
_cell.length_c   1.000
_cell.angle_alpha   90.00
_cell.angle_beta   90.00
_cell.angle_gamma   90.00
#
_symmetry.space_group_name_H-M   'P 1'
#
loop_
_entity.id
_entity.type
_entity.pdbx_description
1 polymer ?
#
loop_
_entity_poly.entity_id
_entity_poly.type
_entity_poly.pdbx_seq_one_letter_code
_entity_poly.pdbx_strand_id
1 'polypeptide(L)'
;MSHIYGSARFVVSWLGEADEETESFYNSFSYLLQPAMLSPQEHQRFASGRGCTTPWDMDGMRQLLTRTWFSRTWVIQEVSLAKDIILICGPFRFPWDEVFTLSFEILGEAKTYEYLSQGKPRMKFERASPGTEILSLFDIRIRTRPDCIEGIRARRKSLKQPALQTKYKQ
;
A
#
# COMPACT_ATOMS: atom_id res chain seq x y z
N MET A 1 -11.19 -9.63 21.62
CA MET A 1 -11.05 -9.39 20.16
C MET A 1 -9.60 -9.40 19.71
N SER A 2 -8.65 -8.83 20.46
CA SER A 2 -7.22 -8.84 20.09
C SER A 2 -6.66 -10.25 19.82
N HIS A 3 -7.07 -11.23 20.62
CA HIS A 3 -6.68 -12.64 20.44
C HIS A 3 -7.17 -13.23 19.11
N ILE A 4 -8.28 -12.76 18.53
CA ILE A 4 -8.80 -13.33 17.28
C ILE A 4 -7.85 -12.96 16.14
N TYR A 5 -7.66 -11.66 15.90
CA TYR A 5 -6.80 -11.17 14.81
C TYR A 5 -5.32 -11.51 15.03
N GLY A 6 -4.85 -11.45 16.29
CA GLY A 6 -3.46 -11.78 16.62
C GLY A 6 -3.13 -13.27 16.50
N SER A 7 -4.09 -14.17 16.75
CA SER A 7 -3.87 -15.61 16.64
C SER A 7 -4.14 -16.16 15.24
N ALA A 8 -5.01 -15.51 14.46
CA ALA A 8 -5.34 -15.90 13.09
C ALA A 8 -4.09 -16.05 12.21
N ARG A 9 -4.14 -17.01 11.27
CA ARG A 9 -3.07 -17.19 10.27
C ARG A 9 -3.00 -15.99 9.33
N PHE A 10 -4.15 -15.53 8.87
CA PHE A 10 -4.32 -14.32 8.07
C PHE A 10 -5.70 -13.74 8.32
N VAL A 11 -5.87 -12.46 8.03
CA VAL A 11 -7.14 -11.74 8.09
C VAL A 11 -7.60 -11.44 6.68
N VAL A 12 -8.87 -11.71 6.41
CA VAL A 12 -9.50 -11.42 5.12
C VAL A 12 -10.37 -10.18 5.28
N SER A 13 -10.11 -9.17 4.46
CA SER A 13 -10.78 -7.88 4.50
C SER A 13 -11.61 -7.69 3.23
N TRP A 14 -12.93 -7.73 3.36
CA TRP A 14 -13.85 -7.52 2.24
C TRP A 14 -14.08 -6.02 1.96
N LEU A 15 -13.67 -5.58 0.77
CA LEU A 15 -13.76 -4.18 0.30
C LEU A 15 -15.07 -3.87 -0.44
N GLY A 16 -15.90 -4.88 -0.70
CA GLY A 16 -17.14 -4.77 -1.46
C GLY A 16 -17.10 -5.53 -2.78
N GLU A 17 -18.15 -5.35 -3.57
CA GLU A 17 -18.23 -5.90 -4.91
C GLU A 17 -17.21 -5.26 -5.86
N ALA A 18 -16.80 -6.03 -6.86
CA ALA A 18 -15.98 -5.54 -7.96
C ALA A 18 -16.85 -4.76 -8.97
N ASP A 19 -16.24 -3.73 -9.54
CA ASP A 19 -16.71 -2.97 -10.69
C ASP A 19 -15.72 -3.13 -11.86
N GLU A 20 -16.02 -2.51 -13.01
CA GLU A 20 -15.18 -2.57 -14.20
C GLU A 20 -13.76 -2.04 -13.93
N GLU A 21 -13.65 -1.02 -13.09
CA GLU A 21 -12.39 -0.41 -12.67
C GLU A 21 -11.59 -1.31 -11.73
N THR A 22 -12.25 -2.10 -10.88
CA THR A 22 -11.58 -3.11 -10.04
C THR A 22 -10.92 -4.19 -10.88
N GLU A 23 -11.61 -4.68 -11.93
CA GLU A 23 -11.06 -5.70 -12.82
C GLU A 23 -9.88 -5.17 -13.64
N SER A 24 -10.05 -3.99 -14.25
CA SER A 24 -8.99 -3.29 -14.99
C SER A 24 -7.75 -3.05 -14.12
N PHE A 25 -7.95 -2.56 -12.89
CA PHE A 25 -6.86 -2.40 -11.93
C PHE A 25 -6.23 -3.73 -11.54
N TYR A 26 -7.00 -4.79 -11.28
CA TYR A 26 -6.45 -6.09 -10.93
C TYR A 26 -5.55 -6.68 -12.02
N ASN A 27 -5.95 -6.54 -13.29
CA ASN A 27 -5.14 -6.97 -14.43
C ASN A 27 -3.80 -6.21 -14.50
N SER A 28 -3.84 -4.89 -14.28
CA SER A 28 -2.63 -4.07 -14.18
C SER A 28 -1.78 -4.49 -12.97
N PHE A 29 -2.37 -4.54 -11.77
CA PHE A 29 -1.73 -4.90 -10.50
C PHE A 29 -0.99 -6.24 -10.59
N SER A 30 -1.67 -7.28 -11.10
CA SER A 30 -1.13 -8.63 -11.22
C SER A 30 0.04 -8.71 -12.20
N TYR A 31 -0.01 -7.96 -13.32
CA TYR A 31 1.09 -7.88 -14.28
C TYR A 31 2.36 -7.28 -13.66
N LEU A 32 2.21 -6.24 -12.84
CA LEU A 32 3.31 -5.44 -12.30
C LEU A 32 4.08 -6.12 -11.19
N LEU A 33 3.40 -6.96 -10.44
CA LEU A 33 3.98 -7.70 -9.33
C LEU A 33 4.58 -9.04 -9.79
N GLN A 34 4.55 -9.34 -11.08
CA GLN A 34 5.27 -10.48 -11.63
C GLN A 34 6.78 -10.30 -11.46
N PRO A 35 7.50 -11.29 -10.88
CA PRO A 35 8.94 -11.20 -10.65
C PRO A 35 9.78 -10.88 -11.90
N ALA A 36 9.28 -11.24 -13.08
CA ALA A 36 9.95 -11.01 -14.36
C ALA A 36 9.92 -9.52 -14.82
N MET A 37 8.96 -8.72 -14.33
CA MET A 37 8.76 -7.31 -14.73
C MET A 37 9.46 -6.32 -13.78
N LEU A 38 10.13 -6.83 -12.74
CA LEU A 38 10.80 -6.05 -11.70
C LEU A 38 12.28 -5.77 -12.04
N SER A 39 12.65 -5.64 -13.32
CA SER A 39 14.02 -5.26 -13.66
C SER A 39 14.34 -3.85 -13.11
N PRO A 40 15.58 -3.55 -12.69
CA PRO A 40 15.93 -2.23 -12.15
C PRO A 40 15.69 -1.08 -13.14
N GLN A 41 15.79 -1.37 -14.45
CA GLN A 41 15.62 -0.39 -15.52
C GLN A 41 14.14 -0.05 -15.73
N GLU A 42 13.26 -1.05 -15.65
CA GLU A 42 11.82 -0.86 -15.70
C GLU A 42 11.33 -0.13 -14.46
N HIS A 43 11.79 -0.50 -13.25
CA HIS A 43 11.56 0.30 -12.03
C HIS A 43 11.91 1.78 -12.19
N GLN A 44 13.06 2.09 -12.79
CA GLN A 44 13.49 3.48 -12.97
C GLN A 44 12.66 4.21 -14.03
N ARG A 45 12.23 3.53 -15.08
CA ARG A 45 11.28 4.05 -16.08
C ARG A 45 9.89 4.29 -15.47
N PHE A 46 9.43 3.38 -14.61
CA PHE A 46 8.17 3.48 -13.87
C PHE A 46 8.20 4.63 -12.86
N ALA A 47 9.23 4.69 -12.00
CA ALA A 47 9.41 5.76 -11.02
C ALA A 47 9.57 7.14 -11.68
N SER A 48 10.18 7.21 -12.86
CA SER A 48 10.35 8.46 -13.64
C SER A 48 9.14 8.83 -14.51
N GLY A 49 8.11 7.98 -14.58
CA GLY A 49 6.92 8.20 -15.42
C GLY A 49 7.21 8.19 -16.92
N ARG A 50 8.39 7.74 -17.35
CA ARG A 50 8.77 7.67 -18.76
C ARG A 50 8.81 6.23 -19.25
N GLY A 51 7.93 5.91 -20.20
CA GLY A 51 8.01 4.69 -21.00
C GLY A 51 7.28 3.48 -20.44
N CYS A 52 6.12 3.66 -19.79
CA CYS A 52 5.20 2.55 -19.66
C CYS A 52 4.33 2.47 -20.91
N THR A 53 4.46 1.37 -21.65
CA THR A 53 3.67 1.09 -22.86
C THR A 53 2.29 0.54 -22.55
N THR A 54 2.02 0.13 -21.31
CA THR A 54 0.68 -0.21 -20.82
C THR A 54 0.17 0.89 -19.87
N PRO A 55 -1.05 1.44 -20.09
CA PRO A 55 -1.67 2.36 -19.15
C PRO A 55 -1.91 1.65 -17.82
N TRP A 56 -1.29 2.14 -16.75
CA TRP A 56 -1.64 1.73 -15.39
C TRP A 56 -3.02 2.27 -15.11
N ASP A 57 -3.91 1.43 -14.61
CA ASP A 57 -5.20 1.91 -14.12
C ASP A 57 -5.03 2.57 -12.76
N MET A 58 -4.45 3.77 -12.77
CA MET A 58 -4.29 4.60 -11.60
C MET A 58 -5.67 4.90 -11.00
N ASP A 59 -6.68 5.16 -11.83
CA ASP A 59 -8.01 5.51 -11.33
C ASP A 59 -8.65 4.33 -10.61
N GLY A 60 -8.53 3.11 -11.15
CA GLY A 60 -8.92 1.89 -10.46
C GLY A 60 -8.13 1.64 -9.16
N MET A 61 -6.83 1.95 -9.13
CA MET A 61 -6.05 1.95 -7.88
C MET A 61 -6.67 2.92 -6.86
N ARG A 62 -6.97 4.15 -7.27
CA ARG A 62 -7.61 5.15 -6.40
C ARG A 62 -8.92 4.61 -5.86
N GLN A 63 -9.79 4.14 -6.75
CA GLN A 63 -11.12 3.67 -6.39
C GLN A 63 -11.05 2.51 -5.40
N LEU A 64 -10.10 1.57 -5.59
CA LEU A 64 -9.87 0.49 -4.65
C LEU A 64 -9.37 1.00 -3.29
N LEU A 65 -8.31 1.83 -3.27
CA LEU A 65 -7.64 2.25 -2.03
C LEU A 65 -8.39 3.32 -1.23
N THR A 66 -9.44 3.91 -1.81
CA THR A 66 -10.36 4.87 -1.18
C THR A 66 -11.69 4.26 -0.76
N ARG A 67 -11.86 2.92 -0.87
CA ARG A 67 -13.08 2.23 -0.44
C ARG A 67 -13.38 2.48 1.05
N THR A 68 -14.66 2.54 1.37
CA THR A 68 -15.17 2.87 2.72
C THR A 68 -14.73 1.91 3.82
N TRP A 69 -14.23 0.72 3.48
CA TRP A 69 -13.66 -0.19 4.46
C TRP A 69 -12.49 0.46 5.23
N PHE A 70 -11.59 1.19 4.54
CA PHE A 70 -10.41 1.79 5.16
C PHE A 70 -10.72 2.87 6.21
N SER A 71 -11.91 3.48 6.17
CA SER A 71 -12.32 4.52 7.11
C SER A 71 -13.07 3.99 8.34
N ARG A 72 -13.28 2.66 8.44
CA ARG A 72 -13.97 2.05 9.58
C ARG A 72 -13.05 1.97 10.81
N THR A 73 -13.61 2.24 11.98
CA THR A 73 -12.86 2.20 13.25
C THR A 73 -12.22 0.84 13.55
N TRP A 74 -12.93 -0.25 13.26
CA TRP A 74 -12.48 -1.61 13.61
C TRP A 74 -11.32 -2.12 12.75
N VAL A 75 -11.10 -1.53 11.57
CA VAL A 75 -10.01 -1.90 10.67
C VAL A 75 -8.65 -1.71 11.32
N ILE A 76 -8.51 -0.77 12.27
CA ILE A 76 -7.27 -0.59 13.02
C ILE A 76 -6.85 -1.89 13.71
N GLN A 77 -7.79 -2.62 14.33
CA GLN A 77 -7.47 -3.90 14.99
C GLN A 77 -7.18 -5.01 13.98
N GLU A 78 -7.92 -5.03 12.87
CA GLU A 78 -7.74 -5.97 11.77
C GLU A 78 -6.33 -5.84 11.18
N VAL A 79 -5.88 -4.62 10.92
CA VAL A 79 -4.56 -4.39 10.34
C VAL A 79 -3.43 -4.49 11.35
N SER A 80 -3.60 -3.95 12.55
CA SER A 80 -2.49 -3.81 13.50
C SER A 80 -2.09 -5.14 14.15
N LEU A 81 -3.01 -6.10 14.26
CA LEU A 81 -2.78 -7.36 14.96
C LEU A 81 -2.54 -8.54 14.02
N ALA A 82 -3.08 -8.51 12.81
CA ALA A 82 -2.99 -9.62 11.87
C ALA A 82 -1.56 -10.05 11.57
N LYS A 83 -1.32 -11.36 11.46
CA LYS A 83 -0.05 -11.90 10.93
C LYS A 83 0.12 -11.57 9.46
N ASP A 84 -0.94 -11.75 8.70
CA ASP A 84 -1.00 -11.49 7.28
C ASP A 84 -2.39 -11.00 6.91
N ILE A 85 -2.52 -10.25 5.82
CA ILE A 85 -3.78 -9.63 5.40
C ILE A 85 -3.98 -9.82 3.89
N ILE A 86 -5.18 -10.26 3.53
CA ILE A 86 -5.62 -10.33 2.15
C ILE A 86 -6.85 -9.43 2.01
N LEU A 87 -6.75 -8.42 1.16
CA LEU A 87 -7.90 -7.63 0.76
C LEU A 87 -8.65 -8.36 -0.36
N ILE A 88 -9.96 -8.39 -0.28
CA ILE A 88 -10.82 -9.01 -1.30
C ILE A 88 -11.79 -7.95 -1.82
N CYS A 89 -11.89 -7.81 -3.13
CA CYS A 89 -12.88 -6.98 -3.80
C CYS A 89 -13.54 -7.81 -4.91
N GLY A 90 -14.80 -8.19 -4.74
CA GLY A 90 -15.45 -9.17 -5.62
C GLY A 90 -14.65 -10.48 -5.71
N PRO A 91 -14.33 -10.98 -6.91
CA PRO A 91 -13.52 -12.19 -7.09
C PRO A 91 -12.00 -11.96 -6.91
N PHE A 92 -11.57 -10.70 -6.78
CA PHE A 92 -10.16 -10.31 -6.85
C PHE A 92 -9.49 -10.28 -5.46
N ARG A 93 -8.22 -10.67 -5.42
CA ARG A 93 -7.41 -10.75 -4.19
C ARG A 93 -6.21 -9.84 -4.27
N PHE A 94 -6.03 -8.99 -3.27
CA PHE A 94 -4.90 -8.09 -3.17
C PHE A 94 -4.17 -8.36 -1.85
N PRO A 95 -3.05 -9.11 -1.87
CA PRO A 95 -2.19 -9.28 -0.70
C PRO A 95 -1.73 -7.91 -0.19
N TRP A 96 -1.79 -7.71 1.12
CA TRP A 96 -1.52 -6.41 1.72
C TRP A 96 -0.09 -5.92 1.49
N ASP A 97 0.88 -6.83 1.56
CA ASP A 97 2.29 -6.53 1.33
C ASP A 97 2.57 -6.13 -0.13
N GLU A 98 1.81 -6.68 -1.07
CA GLU A 98 1.87 -6.32 -2.49
C GLU A 98 1.27 -4.94 -2.76
N VAL A 99 0.11 -4.62 -2.15
CA VAL A 99 -0.45 -3.26 -2.20
C VAL A 99 0.51 -2.25 -1.57
N PHE A 100 1.19 -2.63 -0.48
CA PHE A 100 2.25 -1.83 0.12
C PHE A 100 3.43 -1.66 -0.86
N THR A 101 3.91 -2.72 -1.50
CA THR A 101 5.00 -2.66 -2.49
C THR A 101 4.64 -1.75 -3.67
N LEU A 102 3.43 -1.86 -4.22
CA LEU A 102 2.97 -0.95 -5.27
C LEU A 102 2.99 0.51 -4.78
N SER A 103 2.40 0.78 -3.62
CA SER A 103 2.26 2.12 -3.04
C SER A 103 3.61 2.76 -2.70
N PHE A 104 4.53 2.01 -2.11
CA PHE A 104 5.77 2.56 -1.56
C PHE A 104 6.99 2.27 -2.42
N GLU A 105 7.15 1.09 -2.99
CA GLU A 105 8.35 0.71 -3.74
C GLU A 105 8.26 1.13 -5.20
N ILE A 106 7.10 0.91 -5.84
CA ILE A 106 6.90 1.19 -7.27
C ILE A 106 6.52 2.67 -7.49
N LEU A 107 5.42 3.15 -6.92
CA LEU A 107 4.98 4.55 -7.07
C LEU A 107 5.83 5.51 -6.25
N GLY A 108 6.11 5.14 -5.01
CA GLY A 108 6.76 6.00 -4.03
C GLY A 108 5.75 6.80 -3.19
N GLU A 109 6.07 6.97 -1.91
CA GLU A 109 5.19 7.56 -0.90
C GLU A 109 4.60 8.92 -1.30
N ALA A 110 5.44 9.83 -1.83
CA ALA A 110 5.00 11.17 -2.23
C ALA A 110 3.96 11.12 -3.36
N LYS A 111 4.20 10.32 -4.40
CA LYS A 111 3.28 10.16 -5.53
C LYS A 111 1.98 9.48 -5.12
N THR A 112 2.08 8.43 -4.31
CA THR A 112 0.90 7.73 -3.79
C THR A 112 0.04 8.67 -2.95
N TYR A 113 0.65 9.47 -2.07
CA TYR A 113 -0.06 10.47 -1.28
C TYR A 113 -0.74 11.51 -2.18
N GLU A 114 0.00 12.12 -3.11
CA GLU A 114 -0.52 13.14 -4.03
C GLU A 114 -1.74 12.61 -4.79
N TYR A 115 -1.63 11.38 -5.27
CA TYR A 115 -2.66 10.75 -6.08
C TYR A 115 -3.92 10.39 -5.27
N LEU A 116 -3.77 9.81 -4.08
CA LEU A 116 -4.88 9.45 -3.19
C LEU A 116 -5.56 10.67 -2.57
N SER A 117 -4.78 11.69 -2.18
CA SER A 117 -5.30 12.93 -1.59
C SER A 117 -5.94 13.88 -2.61
N GLN A 118 -5.81 13.58 -3.91
CA GLN A 118 -6.18 14.49 -5.00
C GLN A 118 -5.51 15.88 -4.83
N GLY A 119 -4.24 15.89 -4.42
CA GLY A 119 -3.46 17.11 -4.19
C GLY A 119 -3.76 17.86 -2.89
N LYS A 120 -4.62 17.33 -2.00
CA LYS A 120 -4.90 17.97 -0.71
C LYS A 120 -3.71 17.83 0.25
N PRO A 121 -3.35 18.90 1.00
CA PRO A 121 -2.21 18.87 1.91
C PRO A 121 -2.42 17.88 3.07
N ARG A 122 -1.32 17.37 3.62
CA ARG A 122 -1.35 16.46 4.77
C ARG A 122 -1.71 17.25 6.02
N MET A 123 -2.84 16.93 6.64
CA MET A 123 -3.30 17.58 7.86
C MET A 123 -2.54 17.00 9.07
N LYS A 124 -1.98 17.87 9.92
CA LYS A 124 -1.29 17.45 11.15
C LYS A 124 -2.31 17.42 12.29
N PHE A 125 -2.35 16.32 13.04
CA PHE A 125 -3.23 16.13 14.21
C PHE A 125 -4.73 16.13 13.92
N GLU A 126 -5.13 15.88 12.67
CA GLU A 126 -6.53 15.71 12.24
C GLU A 126 -6.75 14.33 11.62
N ARG A 127 -8.01 14.02 11.25
CA ARG A 127 -8.31 12.81 10.46
C ARG A 127 -7.45 12.82 9.19
N ALA A 128 -7.08 11.62 8.73
CA ALA A 128 -6.41 11.48 7.44
C ALA A 128 -7.20 12.21 6.36
N SER A 129 -6.50 12.85 5.42
CA SER A 129 -7.15 13.45 4.25
C SER A 129 -8.03 12.39 3.59
N PRO A 130 -9.29 12.70 3.22
CA PRO A 130 -10.19 11.70 2.65
C PRO A 130 -9.52 10.94 1.50
N GLY A 131 -9.54 9.62 1.56
CA GLY A 131 -8.89 8.73 0.60
C GLY A 131 -7.46 8.31 0.94
N THR A 132 -6.86 8.86 2.00
CA THR A 132 -5.49 8.51 2.45
C THR A 132 -5.46 7.62 3.69
N GLU A 133 -6.61 7.11 4.13
CA GLU A 133 -6.76 6.28 5.32
C GLU A 133 -5.84 5.04 5.26
N ILE A 134 -5.71 4.41 4.10
CA ILE A 134 -4.81 3.27 3.91
C ILE A 134 -3.36 3.59 4.25
N LEU A 135 -2.89 4.80 3.94
CA LEU A 135 -1.52 5.22 4.26
C LEU A 135 -1.30 5.26 5.76
N SER A 136 -2.31 5.69 6.51
CA SER A 136 -2.28 5.68 7.98
C SER A 136 -2.31 4.24 8.53
N LEU A 137 -3.05 3.33 7.88
CA LEU A 137 -3.11 1.93 8.27
C LEU A 137 -1.78 1.20 8.02
N PHE A 138 -1.10 1.47 6.90
CA PHE A 138 0.27 1.01 6.67
C PHE A 138 1.20 1.46 7.78
N ASP A 139 1.13 2.76 8.09
CA ASP A 139 1.91 3.41 9.14
C ASP A 139 1.68 2.79 10.53
N ILE A 140 0.43 2.47 10.88
CA ILE A 140 0.10 1.79 12.13
C ILE A 140 0.69 0.38 12.10
N ARG A 141 0.45 -0.38 11.03
CA ARG A 141 0.83 -1.78 10.93
C ARG A 141 2.34 -2.01 10.99
N ILE A 142 3.14 -1.19 10.30
CA ILE A 142 4.61 -1.31 10.35
C ILE A 142 5.18 -0.99 11.75
N ARG A 143 4.47 -0.19 12.55
CA ARG A 143 4.85 0.16 13.93
C ARG A 143 4.41 -0.91 14.93
N THR A 144 3.19 -1.44 14.79
CA THR A 144 2.64 -2.45 15.70
C THR A 144 3.17 -3.85 15.41
N ARG A 145 3.57 -4.12 14.16
CA ARG A 145 4.16 -5.39 13.72
C ARG A 145 5.42 -5.17 12.92
N PRO A 146 6.57 -4.93 13.56
CA PRO A 146 7.81 -4.75 12.83
C PRO A 146 8.21 -6.02 12.06
N ASP A 147 7.79 -7.21 12.49
CA ASP A 147 8.14 -8.50 11.89
C ASP A 147 7.37 -8.83 10.59
N CYS A 148 6.35 -8.05 10.22
CA CYS A 148 5.62 -8.25 8.98
C CYS A 148 6.48 -8.00 7.72
N ILE A 149 6.04 -8.52 6.57
CA ILE A 149 6.78 -8.46 5.30
C ILE A 149 7.03 -7.01 4.89
N GLU A 150 5.99 -6.19 4.90
CA GLU A 150 6.01 -4.77 4.60
C GLU A 150 6.87 -3.97 5.59
N GLY A 151 6.88 -4.35 6.87
CA GLY A 151 7.77 -3.74 7.88
C GLY A 151 9.25 -4.05 7.61
N ILE A 152 9.55 -5.29 7.21
CA ILE A 152 10.91 -5.68 6.78
C ILE A 152 11.30 -4.93 5.50
N ARG A 153 10.41 -4.84 4.50
CA ARG A 153 10.64 -4.11 3.24
C ARG A 153 10.88 -2.62 3.49
N ALA A 154 10.04 -1.96 4.29
CA ALA A 154 10.18 -0.55 4.66
C ALA A 154 11.55 -0.26 5.30
N ARG A 155 11.99 -1.09 6.25
CA ARG A 155 13.32 -0.96 6.86
C ARG A 155 14.45 -1.15 5.87
N ARG A 156 14.38 -2.17 5.01
CA ARG A 156 15.38 -2.39 3.96
C ARG A 156 15.49 -1.19 3.02
N LYS A 157 14.34 -0.59 2.64
CA LYS A 157 14.33 0.60 1.79
C LYS A 157 14.97 1.80 2.48
N SER A 158 14.66 2.02 3.76
CA SER A 158 15.28 3.09 4.56
C SER A 158 16.80 2.90 4.70
N LEU A 159 17.28 1.68 4.91
CA LEU A 159 18.72 1.37 4.99
C LEU A 159 19.45 1.54 3.65
N LYS A 160 18.76 1.32 2.52
CA LYS A 160 19.32 1.49 1.17
C LYS A 160 19.31 2.95 0.69
N GLN A 161 18.55 3.84 1.34
CA GLN A 161 18.61 5.26 1.02
C GLN A 161 19.96 5.83 1.52
N PRO A 162 20.79 6.44 0.66
CA PRO A 162 22.12 6.92 1.01
C PRO A 162 22.10 8.22 1.85
N ALA A 163 21.13 8.39 2.75
CA ALA A 163 20.96 9.62 3.50
C ALA A 163 21.20 9.39 5.00
N LEU A 164 21.90 10.32 5.65
CA LEU A 164 21.94 10.55 7.11
C LEU A 164 23.08 9.90 7.94
N GLN A 165 24.01 9.12 7.36
CA GLN A 165 25.22 8.72 8.11
C GLN A 165 26.13 9.90 8.50
N THR A 166 25.95 11.09 7.91
CA THR A 166 26.77 12.27 8.19
C THR A 166 26.25 13.15 9.34
N LYS A 167 25.10 12.84 9.96
CA LYS A 167 24.53 13.69 11.04
C LYS A 167 24.89 13.28 12.47
N TYR A 168 25.69 12.23 12.66
CA TYR A 168 26.18 11.80 13.98
C TYR A 168 27.72 11.65 14.03
N LYS A 169 28.43 12.40 13.19
CA LYS A 169 29.87 12.66 13.33
C LYS A 169 30.11 14.16 13.36
N GLN A 170 29.78 14.79 14.49
CA GLN A 170 30.40 16.00 15.01
C GLN A 170 29.96 16.18 16.46
#